data_AF-A0AAD9CFP1-F1
#
_entry.id   AF-A0AAD9CFP1-F1
#
_cell.length_a   1.000
_cell.length_b   1.000
_cell.length_c   1.000
_cell.angle_alpha   90.00
_cell.angle_beta   90.00
_cell.angle_gamma   90.00
#
_symmetry.space_group_name_H-M   'P 1'
#
loop_
_entity.id
_entity.type
_entity.pdbx_description
1 polymer ?
#
loop_
_entity_poly.entity_id
_entity_poly.type
_entity_poly.pdbx_seq_one_letter_code
_entity_poly.pdbx_strand_id
1 'polypeptide(L)'
;NDKPTTAALFSDPEWIAQLPYLADVFNLLNDLSFSVQGRYASILVVSDKIKAFRAKTAIWRRRVQNGITDMFPQLTEFLDTNQIPAEIVKNTIGSHLASLGDYFNDYFTDVDTDAWDWVRDPFVTHTSGLSGKAEEELLDLACDGTLRIRFGQGEHVDFWPSVEQEYPEIAAVAPLSNHIP
;
A
#
# COMPACT_ATOMS: atom_id res chain seq x y z
N ASN A 1 -30.78 -13.62 -26.35
CA ASN A 1 -29.52 -13.33 -25.65
C ASN A 1 -28.65 -12.62 -26.67
N ASP A 2 -28.97 -11.35 -26.95
CA ASP A 2 -28.27 -10.56 -27.97
C ASP A 2 -27.01 -9.97 -27.34
N LYS A 3 -25.86 -10.58 -27.65
CA LYS A 3 -24.59 -9.87 -27.47
C LYS A 3 -24.61 -8.69 -28.45
N PRO A 4 -24.46 -7.44 -27.99
CA PRO A 4 -24.32 -6.32 -28.91
C PRO A 4 -23.14 -6.59 -29.85
N THR A 5 -23.35 -6.37 -31.14
CA THR A 5 -22.27 -6.41 -32.14
C THR A 5 -21.17 -5.44 -31.70
N THR A 6 -19.90 -5.79 -31.91
CA THR A 6 -18.74 -4.98 -31.48
C THR A 6 -18.84 -3.51 -31.90
N ALA A 7 -19.46 -3.21 -33.04
CA ALA A 7 -19.72 -1.85 -33.51
C ALA A 7 -20.64 -1.01 -32.59
N ALA A 8 -21.58 -1.65 -31.88
CA ALA A 8 -22.49 -0.96 -30.96
C ALA A 8 -21.80 -0.52 -29.66
N LEU A 9 -20.77 -1.24 -29.20
CA LEU A 9 -19.97 -0.88 -28.02
C LEU A 9 -19.15 0.41 -28.26
N PHE A 10 -18.65 0.61 -29.49
CA PHE A 10 -17.98 1.86 -29.90
C PHE A 10 -18.95 3.04 -30.08
N SER A 11 -20.24 2.85 -29.82
CA SER A 11 -21.25 3.92 -29.81
C SER A 11 -21.80 4.18 -28.41
N ASP A 12 -21.39 3.40 -27.40
CA ASP A 12 -21.82 3.55 -26.01
C ASP A 12 -20.82 4.42 -25.23
N PRO A 13 -21.20 5.65 -24.84
CA PRO A 13 -20.33 6.56 -24.11
C PRO A 13 -19.82 5.99 -22.78
N GLU A 14 -20.62 5.18 -22.09
CA GLU A 14 -20.20 4.57 -20.82
C GLU A 14 -19.11 3.54 -21.07
N TRP A 15 -19.28 2.69 -22.09
CA TRP A 15 -18.30 1.67 -22.45
C TRP A 15 -16.98 2.28 -22.90
N ILE A 16 -17.01 3.30 -23.76
CA ILE A 16 -15.80 3.94 -24.27
C ILE A 16 -15.03 4.64 -23.14
N ALA A 17 -15.73 5.28 -22.20
CA ALA A 17 -15.13 5.93 -21.05
C ALA A 17 -14.43 4.96 -20.08
N GLN A 18 -14.73 3.66 -20.13
CA GLN A 18 -14.00 2.65 -19.35
C GLN A 18 -12.57 2.46 -19.83
N LEU A 19 -12.28 2.68 -21.12
CA LEU A 19 -10.93 2.50 -21.68
C LEU A 19 -9.88 3.45 -21.07
N PRO A 20 -10.08 4.78 -21.05
CA PRO A 20 -9.12 5.68 -20.40
C PRO A 20 -9.03 5.45 -18.89
N TYR A 21 -10.14 5.09 -18.24
CA TYR A 21 -10.13 4.68 -16.84
C TYR A 21 -9.26 3.43 -16.59
N LEU A 22 -9.38 2.40 -17.44
CA LEU A 22 -8.56 1.19 -17.33
C LEU A 22 -7.07 1.53 -17.51
N ALA A 23 -6.74 2.41 -18.45
CA ALA A 23 -5.37 2.87 -18.62
C ALA A 23 -4.83 3.55 -17.34
N ASP A 24 -5.62 4.41 -16.70
CA ASP A 24 -5.23 5.05 -15.44
C ASP A 24 -5.06 4.05 -14.29
N VAL A 25 -6.02 3.12 -14.10
CA VAL A 25 -5.93 2.16 -12.99
C VAL A 25 -4.77 1.17 -13.16
N PHE A 26 -4.48 0.75 -14.39
CA PHE A 26 -3.31 -0.10 -14.65
C PHE A 26 -2.00 0.63 -14.41
N ASN A 27 -1.90 1.92 -14.77
CA ASN A 27 -0.73 2.73 -14.43
C ASN A 27 -0.54 2.83 -12.91
N LEU A 28 -1.63 3.08 -12.15
CA LEU A 28 -1.59 3.11 -10.68
C LEU A 28 -1.16 1.77 -10.06
N LEU A 29 -1.61 0.65 -10.63
CA LEU A 29 -1.19 -0.69 -10.21
C LEU A 29 0.28 -0.98 -10.56
N ASN A 30 0.75 -0.52 -11.72
CA ASN A 30 2.14 -0.63 -12.11
C ASN A 30 3.04 0.19 -11.19
N ASP A 31 2.67 1.44 -10.87
CA ASP A 31 3.38 2.29 -9.94
C ASP A 31 3.49 1.66 -8.54
N LEU A 32 2.38 1.07 -8.06
CA LEU A 32 2.41 0.28 -6.83
C LEU A 32 3.40 -0.88 -6.95
N SER A 33 3.33 -1.64 -8.02
CA SER A 33 4.19 -2.80 -8.28
C SER A 33 5.67 -2.42 -8.29
N PHE A 34 6.04 -1.33 -8.98
CA PHE A 34 7.40 -0.79 -8.95
C PHE A 34 7.81 -0.32 -7.56
N SER A 35 6.90 0.32 -6.83
CA SER A 35 7.19 0.81 -5.49
C SER A 35 7.45 -0.33 -4.49
N VAL A 36 6.87 -1.52 -4.70
CA VAL A 36 7.07 -2.68 -3.80
C VAL A 36 8.23 -3.59 -4.25
N GLN A 37 8.61 -3.58 -5.54
CA GLN A 37 9.67 -4.43 -6.10
C GLN A 37 11.12 -3.91 -5.89
N GLY A 38 11.35 -3.08 -4.87
CA GLY A 38 12.68 -2.55 -4.56
C GLY A 38 13.56 -3.56 -3.80
N ARG A 39 14.85 -3.65 -4.14
CA ARG A 39 15.86 -4.53 -3.50
C ARG A 39 16.09 -4.29 -2.00
N TYR A 40 15.45 -3.28 -1.41
CA TYR A 40 15.58 -2.87 -0.01
C TYR A 40 14.22 -2.62 0.66
N ALA A 41 13.10 -3.00 0.03
CA ALA A 41 11.79 -2.81 0.63
C ALA A 41 11.56 -3.88 1.70
N SER A 42 11.57 -3.48 2.98
CA SER A 42 11.18 -4.38 4.06
C SER A 42 9.69 -4.72 3.96
N ILE A 43 9.28 -5.86 4.53
CA ILE A 43 7.87 -6.27 4.57
C ILE A 43 6.96 -5.18 5.17
N LEU A 44 7.49 -4.37 6.08
CA LEU A 44 6.80 -3.24 6.70
C LEU A 44 6.55 -2.11 5.69
N VAL A 45 7.57 -1.76 4.89
CA VAL A 45 7.45 -0.73 3.84
C VAL A 45 6.48 -1.20 2.75
N VAL A 46 6.53 -2.48 2.38
CA VAL A 46 5.58 -3.06 1.41
C VAL A 46 4.16 -3.03 1.97
N SER A 47 3.98 -3.44 3.23
CA SER A 47 2.70 -3.38 3.94
C SER A 47 2.14 -1.96 3.96
N ASP A 48 2.94 -0.94 4.28
CA ASP A 48 2.50 0.46 4.31
C ASP A 48 2.07 0.96 2.94
N LYS A 49 2.80 0.61 1.89
CA LYS A 49 2.44 0.97 0.51
C LYS A 49 1.11 0.33 0.09
N ILE A 50 0.89 -0.92 0.47
CA ILE A 50 -0.37 -1.63 0.22
C ILE A 50 -1.52 -1.01 1.05
N LYS A 51 -1.33 -0.78 2.35
CA LYS A 51 -2.29 -0.08 3.23
C LYS A 51 -2.68 1.28 2.64
N ALA A 52 -1.70 2.07 2.20
CA ALA A 52 -1.92 3.36 1.57
C ALA A 52 -2.69 3.25 0.25
N PHE A 53 -2.38 2.28 -0.60
CA PHE A 53 -3.10 2.06 -1.85
C PHE A 53 -4.57 1.69 -1.61
N ARG A 54 -4.85 0.79 -0.65
CA ARG A 54 -6.23 0.47 -0.23
C ARG A 54 -6.99 1.70 0.27
N ALA A 55 -6.35 2.53 1.09
CA ALA A 55 -6.98 3.77 1.55
C ALA A 55 -7.30 4.72 0.37
N LYS A 56 -6.42 4.78 -0.64
CA LYS A 56 -6.65 5.56 -1.85
C LYS A 56 -7.84 5.05 -2.66
N THR A 57 -8.04 3.73 -2.83
CA THR A 57 -9.19 3.20 -3.59
C THR A 57 -10.53 3.61 -2.96
N ALA A 58 -10.61 3.63 -1.63
CA ALA A 58 -11.79 4.14 -0.92
C ALA A 58 -12.02 5.64 -1.16
N ILE A 59 -10.96 6.45 -1.17
CA ILE A 59 -11.03 7.88 -1.49
C ILE A 59 -11.49 8.08 -2.95
N TRP A 60 -10.90 7.37 -3.90
CA TRP A 60 -11.24 7.46 -5.32
C TRP A 60 -12.70 7.08 -5.57
N ARG A 61 -13.18 6.00 -4.94
CA ARG A 61 -14.59 5.59 -5.02
C ARG A 61 -15.52 6.71 -4.55
N ARG A 62 -15.25 7.30 -3.40
CA ARG A 62 -16.04 8.41 -2.85
C ARG A 62 -16.03 9.64 -3.79
N ARG A 63 -14.87 9.97 -4.36
CA ARG A 63 -14.74 11.10 -5.30
C ARG A 63 -15.54 10.86 -6.58
N VAL A 64 -15.42 9.67 -7.18
CA VAL A 64 -16.20 9.27 -8.36
C VAL A 64 -17.70 9.29 -8.07
N GLN A 65 -18.11 8.87 -6.87
CA GLN A 65 -19.50 8.96 -6.42
C GLN A 65 -20.02 10.40 -6.30
N ASN A 66 -19.13 11.38 -6.19
CA ASN A 66 -19.47 12.80 -6.20
C ASN A 66 -19.24 13.45 -7.58
N GLY A 67 -19.03 12.65 -8.62
CA GLY A 67 -18.80 13.14 -9.99
C GLY A 67 -17.40 13.71 -10.22
N ILE A 68 -16.44 13.44 -9.33
CA ILE A 68 -15.07 13.95 -9.41
C ILE A 68 -14.13 12.84 -9.89
N THR A 69 -13.42 13.07 -11.01
CA THR A 69 -12.55 12.07 -11.67
C THR A 69 -11.07 12.45 -11.73
N ASP A 70 -10.65 13.54 -11.08
CA ASP A 70 -9.30 14.13 -11.19
C ASP A 70 -8.12 13.22 -10.80
N MET A 71 -8.38 12.12 -10.11
CA MET A 71 -7.40 11.07 -9.81
C MET A 71 -7.08 10.17 -11.01
N PHE A 72 -7.90 10.23 -12.06
CA PHE A 72 -7.80 9.48 -13.31
C PHE A 72 -7.65 10.51 -14.46
N PRO A 73 -6.41 10.93 -14.78
CA PRO A 73 -6.17 12.01 -15.74
C PRO A 73 -6.69 11.70 -17.14
N GLN A 74 -6.47 10.48 -17.64
CA GLN A 74 -6.93 10.09 -18.98
C GLN A 74 -8.45 10.04 -19.02
N LEU A 75 -9.10 9.53 -17.97
CA LEU A 75 -10.56 9.54 -17.88
C LEU A 75 -11.11 10.97 -17.84
N THR A 76 -10.52 11.84 -17.02
CA THR A 76 -10.97 13.24 -16.88
C THR A 76 -10.85 13.98 -18.19
N GLU A 77 -9.69 13.90 -18.83
CA GLU A 77 -9.46 14.50 -20.15
C GLU A 77 -10.47 14.00 -21.19
N PHE A 78 -10.74 12.69 -21.19
CA PHE A 78 -11.72 12.10 -22.10
C PHE A 78 -13.14 12.63 -21.86
N LEU A 79 -13.59 12.66 -20.60
CA LEU A 79 -14.93 13.13 -20.24
C LEU A 79 -15.11 14.62 -20.60
N ASP A 80 -14.12 15.45 -20.27
CA ASP A 80 -14.15 16.89 -20.53
C ASP A 80 -14.14 17.18 -22.03
N THR A 81 -13.24 16.54 -22.77
CA THR A 81 -13.09 16.73 -24.23
C THR A 81 -14.37 16.36 -24.98
N ASN A 82 -15.01 15.26 -24.57
CA ASN A 82 -16.22 14.76 -25.22
C ASN A 82 -17.52 15.30 -24.60
N GLN A 83 -17.43 16.19 -23.60
CA GLN A 83 -18.56 16.76 -22.86
C GLN A 83 -19.49 15.67 -22.28
N ILE A 84 -18.88 14.59 -21.78
CA ILE A 84 -19.58 13.44 -21.21
C ILE A 84 -19.69 13.63 -19.68
N PRO A 85 -20.89 13.56 -19.08
CA PRO A 85 -21.03 13.67 -17.64
C PRO A 85 -20.38 12.49 -16.89
N ALA A 86 -19.61 12.78 -15.84
CA ALA A 86 -18.98 11.76 -14.99
C ALA A 86 -19.99 10.79 -14.33
N GLU A 87 -21.26 11.19 -14.19
CA GLU A 87 -22.33 10.35 -13.64
C GLU A 87 -22.52 9.05 -14.43
N ILE A 88 -22.20 9.01 -15.74
CA ILE A 88 -22.41 7.80 -16.55
C ILE A 88 -21.47 6.66 -16.10
N VAL A 89 -20.26 6.98 -15.65
CA VAL A 89 -19.24 5.98 -15.27
C VAL A 89 -19.23 5.67 -13.79
N LYS A 90 -19.96 6.45 -12.99
CA LYS A 90 -19.89 6.45 -11.53
C LYS A 90 -20.16 5.09 -10.90
N ASN A 91 -21.20 4.40 -11.35
CA ASN A 91 -21.56 3.10 -10.80
C ASN A 91 -20.54 2.03 -11.18
N THR A 92 -20.13 2.01 -12.44
CA THR A 92 -19.20 1.01 -12.98
C THR A 92 -17.81 1.17 -12.35
N ILE A 93 -17.24 2.38 -12.37
CA ILE A 93 -15.95 2.68 -11.74
C ILE A 93 -16.03 2.51 -10.22
N GLY A 94 -17.09 3.03 -9.59
CA GLY A 94 -17.27 2.92 -8.14
C GLY A 94 -17.36 1.47 -7.66
N SER A 95 -18.00 0.59 -8.43
CA SER A 95 -18.07 -0.84 -8.15
C SER A 95 -16.72 -1.51 -8.34
N HIS A 96 -16.01 -1.21 -9.43
CA HIS A 96 -14.66 -1.73 -9.65
C HIS A 96 -13.70 -1.34 -8.52
N LEU A 97 -13.70 -0.08 -8.07
CA LEU A 97 -12.84 0.38 -6.98
C LEU A 97 -13.16 -0.29 -5.65
N ALA A 98 -14.43 -0.62 -5.40
CA ALA A 98 -14.83 -1.41 -4.24
C ALA A 98 -14.23 -2.81 -4.31
N SER A 99 -14.48 -3.52 -5.42
CA SER A 99 -13.95 -4.87 -5.64
C SER A 99 -12.42 -4.92 -5.64
N LEU A 100 -11.76 -3.87 -6.14
CA LEU A 100 -10.31 -3.75 -6.07
C LEU A 100 -9.83 -3.64 -4.62
N GLY A 101 -10.49 -2.80 -3.80
CA GLY A 101 -10.19 -2.72 -2.37
C GLY A 101 -10.37 -4.07 -1.65
N ASP A 102 -11.47 -4.77 -1.92
CA ASP A 102 -11.78 -6.08 -1.35
C ASP A 102 -10.75 -7.13 -1.79
N TYR A 103 -10.38 -7.16 -3.08
CA TYR A 103 -9.34 -8.06 -3.59
C TYR A 103 -8.01 -7.85 -2.87
N PHE A 104 -7.63 -6.59 -2.65
CA PHE A 104 -6.43 -6.29 -1.88
C PHE A 104 -6.54 -6.81 -0.44
N ASN A 105 -7.69 -6.65 0.23
CA ASN A 105 -7.94 -7.19 1.58
C ASN A 105 -7.77 -8.71 1.64
N ASP A 106 -8.36 -9.42 0.68
CA ASP A 106 -8.31 -10.88 0.62
C ASP A 106 -6.93 -11.41 0.24
N TYR A 107 -6.21 -10.70 -0.63
CA TYR A 107 -4.89 -11.13 -1.10
C TYR A 107 -3.77 -10.84 -0.09
N PHE A 108 -3.87 -9.75 0.67
CA PHE A 108 -2.88 -9.39 1.67
C PHE A 108 -3.48 -9.33 3.08
N THR A 109 -3.93 -10.49 3.58
CA THR A 109 -4.52 -10.64 4.93
C THR A 109 -3.55 -10.30 6.06
N ASP A 110 -2.24 -10.54 5.83
CA ASP A 110 -1.19 -10.45 6.86
C ASP A 110 -0.49 -9.07 6.88
N VAL A 111 -1.11 -8.07 6.25
CA VAL A 111 -0.57 -6.70 6.19
C VAL A 111 -0.73 -5.98 7.52
N ASP A 112 -1.41 -6.59 8.51
CA ASP A 112 -1.50 -6.06 9.86
C ASP A 112 -0.16 -6.15 10.60
N THR A 113 0.70 -5.16 10.31
CA THR A 113 2.07 -5.04 10.78
C THR A 113 2.19 -4.40 12.15
N ASP A 114 1.08 -4.19 12.85
CA ASP A 114 1.05 -3.51 14.15
C ASP A 114 1.85 -4.31 15.20
N ALA A 115 1.89 -5.64 15.09
CA ALA A 115 2.77 -6.50 15.91
C ALA A 115 4.27 -6.29 15.67
N TRP A 116 4.64 -5.61 14.59
CA TRP A 116 6.01 -5.32 14.16
C TRP A 116 6.38 -3.84 14.31
N ASP A 117 5.57 -3.04 14.99
CA ASP A 117 5.86 -1.61 15.18
C ASP A 117 7.19 -1.37 15.90
N TRP A 118 7.60 -2.29 16.79
CA TRP A 118 8.92 -2.25 17.44
C TRP A 118 10.09 -2.38 16.45
N VAL A 119 9.87 -2.92 15.27
CA VAL A 119 10.90 -2.96 14.21
C VAL A 119 11.10 -1.57 13.60
N ARG A 120 10.01 -0.78 13.52
CA ARG A 120 10.01 0.60 12.99
C ARG A 120 10.57 1.57 14.00
N ASP A 121 10.18 1.40 15.25
CA ASP A 121 10.63 2.18 16.39
C ASP A 121 10.97 1.23 17.53
N PRO A 122 12.24 0.83 17.69
CA PRO A 122 12.65 -0.12 18.72
C PRO A 122 12.61 0.45 20.13
N PHE A 123 12.17 1.70 20.28
CA PHE A 123 12.03 2.37 21.55
C PHE A 123 10.59 2.43 22.06
N VAL A 124 9.63 1.78 21.37
CA VAL A 124 8.27 1.57 21.85
C VAL A 124 8.21 0.41 22.85
N THR A 125 7.37 0.55 23.87
CA THR A 125 7.30 -0.40 25.02
C THR A 125 6.14 -1.39 24.93
N HIS A 126 5.34 -1.35 23.87
CA HIS A 126 4.18 -2.21 23.70
C HIS A 126 4.39 -3.14 22.53
N THR A 127 4.72 -4.40 22.83
CA THR A 127 4.89 -5.46 21.84
C THR A 127 4.08 -6.68 22.22
N SER A 128 3.66 -7.46 21.23
CA SER A 128 3.05 -8.76 21.43
C SER A 128 3.67 -9.77 20.47
N GLY A 129 3.79 -11.03 20.88
CA GLY A 129 4.31 -12.11 20.04
C GLY A 129 5.84 -12.31 20.08
N LEU A 130 6.56 -11.61 20.96
CA LEU A 130 7.98 -11.85 21.23
C LEU A 130 8.17 -12.96 22.29
N SER A 131 9.34 -13.59 22.29
CA SER A 131 9.75 -14.46 23.40
C SER A 131 10.11 -13.61 24.62
N GLY A 132 10.02 -14.15 25.84
CA GLY A 132 10.34 -13.38 27.05
C GLY A 132 11.76 -12.78 27.02
N LYS A 133 12.73 -13.50 26.45
CA LYS A 133 14.10 -12.99 26.31
C LYS A 133 14.21 -11.86 25.28
N ALA A 134 13.47 -11.94 24.17
CA ALA A 134 13.41 -10.86 23.18
C ALA A 134 12.68 -9.62 23.74
N GLU A 135 11.67 -9.80 24.61
CA GLU A 135 11.02 -8.69 25.32
C GLU A 135 11.97 -8.00 26.31
N GLU A 136 12.77 -8.76 27.05
CA GLU A 136 13.82 -8.22 27.93
C GLU A 136 14.86 -7.42 27.13
N GLU A 137 15.38 -7.99 26.04
CA GLU A 137 16.35 -7.30 25.17
C GLU A 137 15.78 -6.03 24.53
N LEU A 138 14.52 -6.07 24.07
CA LEU A 138 13.86 -4.89 23.53
C LEU A 138 13.67 -3.81 24.61
N LEU A 139 13.33 -4.20 25.85
CA LEU A 139 13.18 -3.26 26.95
C LEU A 139 14.52 -2.58 27.29
N ASP A 140 15.60 -3.36 27.38
CA ASP A 140 16.95 -2.83 27.63
C ASP A 140 17.38 -1.88 26.53
N LEU A 141 17.16 -2.25 25.25
CA LEU A 141 17.42 -1.40 24.10
C LEU A 141 16.57 -0.11 24.15
N ALA A 142 15.27 -0.22 24.47
CA ALA A 142 14.36 0.93 24.56
C ALA A 142 14.80 1.93 25.65
N CYS A 143 15.45 1.44 26.71
CA CYS A 143 16.02 2.24 27.79
C CYS A 143 17.39 2.84 27.46
N ASP A 144 18.06 2.44 26.37
CA ASP A 144 19.34 2.99 25.95
C ASP A 144 19.17 4.34 25.21
N GLY A 145 19.49 5.43 25.91
CA GLY A 145 19.46 6.78 25.35
C GLY A 145 20.51 7.04 24.25
N THR A 146 21.63 6.32 24.25
CA THR A 146 22.70 6.43 23.24
C THR A 146 22.22 5.83 21.92
N LEU A 147 21.62 4.63 21.98
CA LEU A 147 21.02 3.99 20.81
C LEU A 147 19.88 4.82 20.24
N ARG A 148 19.07 5.46 21.10
CA ARG A 148 18.00 6.37 20.68
C ARG A 148 18.50 7.56 19.88
N ILE A 149 19.59 8.20 20.35
CA ILE A 149 20.23 9.31 19.62
C ILE A 149 20.80 8.81 18.29
N ARG A 150 21.48 7.66 18.30
CA ARG A 150 22.06 7.06 17.09
C ARG A 150 21.00 6.74 16.04
N PHE A 151 19.88 6.17 16.46
CA PHE A 151 18.74 5.87 15.60
C PHE A 151 18.18 7.13 14.94
N GLY A 152 18.05 8.24 15.70
CA GLY A 152 17.56 9.51 15.16
C GLY A 152 18.55 10.27 14.24
N GLN A 153 19.83 9.86 14.19
CA GLN A 153 20.90 10.53 13.44
C GLN A 153 21.37 9.75 12.19
N GLY A 154 21.02 8.48 12.05
CA GLY A 154 21.54 7.57 11.02
C GLY A 154 20.51 7.01 10.05
N GLU A 155 20.98 6.21 9.08
CA GLU A 155 20.10 5.45 8.20
C GLU A 155 19.55 4.21 8.93
N HIS A 156 18.24 4.00 8.84
CA HIS A 156 17.52 2.95 9.58
C HIS A 156 17.93 1.53 9.16
N VAL A 157 18.58 1.37 8.00
CA VAL A 157 18.94 0.07 7.40
C VAL A 157 20.10 -0.60 8.16
N ASP A 158 21.04 0.18 8.70
CA ASP A 158 22.22 -0.35 9.40
C ASP A 158 22.01 -0.49 10.91
N PHE A 159 20.86 -0.05 11.42
CA PHE A 159 20.60 -0.05 12.86
C PHE A 159 20.56 -1.47 13.44
N TRP A 160 19.74 -2.36 12.89
CA TRP A 160 19.59 -3.72 13.42
C TRP A 160 20.88 -4.56 13.34
N PRO A 161 21.64 -4.54 12.22
CA PRO A 161 22.97 -5.15 12.18
C PRO A 161 23.93 -4.61 13.24
N SER A 162 23.84 -3.30 13.58
CA SER A 162 24.73 -2.68 14.57
C SER A 162 24.43 -3.06 16.02
N VAL A 163 23.24 -3.62 16.32
CA VAL A 163 22.83 -4.04 17.66
C VAL A 163 22.79 -5.56 17.83
N GLU A 164 23.03 -6.32 16.75
CA GLU A 164 22.95 -7.79 16.74
C GLU A 164 23.87 -8.47 17.76
N GLN A 165 25.06 -7.91 18.00
CA GLN A 165 25.99 -8.48 18.97
C GLN A 165 25.51 -8.31 20.43
N GLU A 166 24.83 -7.21 20.72
CA GLU A 166 24.41 -6.83 22.07
C GLU A 166 22.99 -7.32 22.39
N TYR A 167 22.12 -7.37 21.38
CA TYR A 167 20.73 -7.81 21.46
C TYR A 167 20.42 -8.86 20.38
N PRO A 168 20.99 -10.07 20.47
CA PRO A 168 20.91 -11.08 19.42
C PRO A 168 19.51 -11.66 19.21
N GLU A 169 18.69 -11.77 20.26
CA GLU A 169 17.35 -12.36 20.15
C GLU A 169 16.41 -11.41 19.40
N ILE A 170 16.45 -10.11 19.72
CA ILE A 170 15.60 -9.12 19.06
C ILE A 170 16.09 -8.82 17.62
N ALA A 171 17.41 -8.83 17.39
CA ALA A 171 17.97 -8.63 16.05
C ALA A 171 17.70 -9.82 15.11
N ALA A 172 17.66 -11.05 15.64
CA ALA A 172 17.34 -12.25 14.86
C ALA A 172 15.89 -12.28 14.36
N VAL A 173 14.95 -11.68 15.12
CA VAL A 173 13.53 -11.61 14.75
C VAL A 173 13.17 -10.32 14.02
N ALA A 174 14.07 -9.32 13.96
CA ALA A 174 13.85 -8.11 13.17
C ALA A 174 13.85 -8.44 11.67
N PRO A 175 12.75 -8.18 10.93
CA PRO A 175 12.59 -8.54 9.51
C PRO A 175 13.52 -7.78 8.54
N LEU A 176 14.48 -7.00 9.05
CA LEU A 176 15.55 -6.38 8.26
C LEU A 176 16.79 -7.28 8.12
N SER A 177 16.92 -8.36 8.91
CA SER A 177 18.05 -9.30 8.82
C SER A 177 17.90 -10.39 7.76
N ASN A 178 16.69 -10.58 7.21
CA ASN A 178 16.47 -11.60 6.19
C ASN A 178 16.59 -10.99 4.79
N HIS A 179 17.76 -11.19 4.18
CA HIS A 179 17.90 -11.20 2.74
C HIS A 179 16.81 -12.09 2.13
N ILE A 180 15.89 -11.48 1.39
CA ILE A 180 15.01 -12.22 0.48
C ILE A 180 15.94 -12.76 -0.62
N PRO A 181 15.94 -14.09 -0.90
CA PRO A 181 16.82 -14.70 -1.90
C PRO A 181 16.60 -14.17 -3.32
#